data_AF-A0A803M3Y8-F1
#
_entry.id   AF-A0A803M3Y8-F1
#
_cell.length_a   1.000
_cell.length_b   1.000
_cell.length_c   1.000
_cell.angle_alpha   90.00
_cell.angle_beta   90.00
_cell.angle_gamma   90.00
#
_symmetry.space_group_name_H-M   'P 1'
#
loop_
_entity.id
_entity.type
_entity.pdbx_description
1 polymer ?
#
loop_
_entity_poly.entity_id
_entity_poly.type
_entity_poly.pdbx_seq_one_letter_code
_entity_poly.pdbx_strand_id
1 'polypeptide(L)'
;MSNDTLDKLVIFLAKRDGIDKLVKTYQYVSKLAHWHLEATQPKLAQRFKLWEVAAGMSRKAFRSGRSLTGLNTIRRNPGPTRGLQTLAVLGNAGEMVYFFFDHFTWLSRLGVLDAKLAKKMSFISAFGESVGYVFFIISDFILMHEGLKKEKLLLKGLDEDEKKEEEVKEGVGNIRGDRVMRLMAVAANVADLIIAVAEIEPNPFCCHAVTLGISGLVSAWAGWYRNWPS
;
A
#
# COMPACT_ATOMS: atom_id res chain seq x y z
N MET A 1 -0.64 -3.97 30.76
CA MET A 1 -0.19 -5.31 30.35
C MET A 1 0.45 -5.17 28.99
N SER A 2 1.66 -5.69 28.81
CA SER A 2 2.27 -5.78 27.47
C SER A 2 1.35 -6.63 26.60
N ASN A 3 0.78 -6.06 25.52
CA ASN A 3 0.03 -6.85 24.56
C ASN A 3 0.94 -7.93 24.01
N ASP A 4 0.58 -9.18 24.19
CA ASP A 4 1.32 -10.29 23.59
C ASP A 4 1.13 -10.29 22.06
N THR A 5 1.80 -11.20 21.36
CA THR A 5 1.70 -11.28 19.90
C THR A 5 0.26 -11.58 19.44
N LEU A 6 -0.51 -12.32 20.22
CA LEU A 6 -1.91 -12.63 19.91
C LEU A 6 -2.77 -11.37 20.04
N ASP A 7 -2.61 -10.59 21.10
CA ASP A 7 -3.31 -9.31 21.30
C ASP A 7 -3.00 -8.35 20.15
N LYS A 8 -1.72 -8.25 19.74
CA LYS A 8 -1.30 -7.43 18.60
C LYS A 8 -1.94 -7.89 17.30
N LEU A 9 -2.03 -9.20 17.08
CA LEU A 9 -2.70 -9.76 15.90
C LEU A 9 -4.20 -9.45 15.91
N VAL A 10 -4.87 -9.58 17.06
CA VAL A 10 -6.30 -9.24 17.20
C VAL A 10 -6.53 -7.77 16.90
N ILE A 11 -5.71 -6.86 17.44
CA ILE A 11 -5.81 -5.42 17.18
C ILE A 11 -5.56 -5.11 15.70
N PHE A 12 -4.59 -5.77 15.08
CA PHE A 12 -4.30 -5.62 13.65
C PHE A 12 -5.51 -6.04 12.81
N LEU A 13 -6.06 -7.24 13.07
CA LEU A 13 -7.20 -7.80 12.34
C LEU A 13 -8.52 -7.09 12.64
N ALA A 14 -8.65 -6.40 13.77
CA ALA A 14 -9.82 -5.57 14.05
C ALA A 14 -9.89 -4.31 13.15
N LYS A 15 -8.76 -3.89 12.58
CA LYS A 15 -8.70 -2.73 11.67
C LYS A 15 -8.96 -3.16 10.24
N ARG A 16 -9.72 -2.33 9.51
CA ARG A 16 -9.98 -2.48 8.06
C ARG A 16 -8.70 -2.74 7.27
N ASP A 17 -7.64 -1.96 7.54
CA ASP A 17 -6.38 -2.08 6.82
C ASP A 17 -5.67 -3.40 7.13
N GLY A 18 -5.76 -3.92 8.36
CA GLY A 18 -5.19 -5.23 8.70
C GLY A 18 -5.87 -6.37 7.96
N ILE A 19 -7.21 -6.38 7.89
CA ILE A 19 -7.96 -7.36 7.08
C ILE A 19 -7.60 -7.24 5.60
N ASP A 20 -7.54 -6.03 5.03
CA ASP A 20 -7.14 -5.86 3.62
C ASP A 20 -5.74 -6.45 3.36
N LYS A 21 -4.77 -6.22 4.24
CA LYS A 21 -3.41 -6.79 4.09
C LYS A 21 -3.39 -8.30 4.23
N LEU A 22 -4.16 -8.88 5.15
CA LEU A 22 -4.29 -10.34 5.26
C LEU A 22 -4.88 -10.94 3.99
N VAL A 23 -6.01 -10.41 3.52
CA VAL A 23 -6.69 -10.93 2.32
C VAL A 23 -5.85 -10.67 1.07
N LYS A 24 -5.05 -9.60 1.03
CA LYS A 24 -4.04 -9.38 -0.02
C LYS A 24 -2.99 -10.49 -0.02
N THR A 25 -2.49 -10.89 1.15
CA THR A 25 -1.58 -12.03 1.25
C THR A 25 -2.22 -13.29 0.67
N TYR A 26 -3.47 -13.59 1.01
CA TYR A 26 -4.19 -14.74 0.43
C TYR A 26 -4.30 -14.67 -1.10
N GLN A 27 -4.64 -13.51 -1.64
CA GLN A 27 -4.78 -13.32 -3.09
C GLN A 27 -3.46 -13.61 -3.82
N TYR A 28 -2.34 -13.09 -3.34
CA TYR A 28 -1.08 -13.19 -4.09
C TYR A 28 -0.32 -14.49 -3.82
N VAL A 29 -0.46 -15.09 -2.62
CA VAL A 29 0.01 -16.47 -2.37
C VAL A 29 -0.72 -17.43 -3.31
N SER A 30 -2.05 -17.31 -3.42
CA SER A 30 -2.83 -18.19 -4.30
C SER A 30 -2.53 -17.95 -5.79
N LYS A 31 -2.24 -16.70 -6.20
CA LYS A 31 -1.76 -16.40 -7.55
C LYS A 31 -0.46 -17.13 -7.89
N LEU A 32 0.52 -17.12 -6.98
CA LEU A 32 1.79 -17.82 -7.18
C LEU A 32 1.63 -19.34 -7.15
N ALA A 33 0.80 -19.86 -6.24
CA ALA A 33 0.49 -21.28 -6.16
C ALA A 33 -0.23 -21.77 -7.44
N HIS A 34 -1.18 -21.00 -7.97
CA HIS A 34 -1.81 -21.28 -9.26
C HIS A 34 -0.77 -21.41 -10.37
N TRP A 35 0.11 -20.41 -10.51
CA TRP A 35 1.16 -20.41 -11.53
C TRP A 35 2.09 -21.63 -11.42
N HIS A 36 2.51 -21.99 -10.19
CA HIS A 36 3.40 -23.12 -9.97
C HIS A 36 2.75 -24.48 -10.30
N LEU A 37 1.44 -24.61 -10.03
CA LEU A 37 0.71 -25.88 -10.17
C LEU A 37 0.02 -26.05 -11.51
N GLU A 38 -0.06 -25.00 -12.34
CA GLU A 38 -0.80 -25.00 -13.62
C GLU A 38 -0.34 -26.14 -14.54
N ALA A 39 0.97 -26.39 -14.61
CA ALA A 39 1.54 -27.43 -15.46
C ALA A 39 1.47 -28.85 -14.88
N THR A 40 1.45 -28.99 -13.55
CA THR A 40 1.60 -30.29 -12.87
C THR A 40 0.30 -30.83 -12.28
N GLN A 41 -0.55 -29.96 -11.75
CA GLN A 41 -1.80 -30.32 -11.08
C GLN A 41 -2.94 -29.34 -11.44
N PRO A 42 -3.51 -29.42 -12.65
CA PRO A 42 -4.49 -28.44 -13.15
C PRO A 42 -5.73 -28.28 -12.26
N LYS A 43 -6.23 -29.38 -11.69
CA LYS A 43 -7.38 -29.34 -10.77
C LYS A 43 -7.09 -28.57 -9.49
N LEU A 44 -5.87 -28.71 -8.94
CA LEU A 44 -5.45 -28.00 -7.75
C LEU A 44 -5.13 -26.53 -8.08
N ALA A 45 -4.47 -26.27 -9.21
CA ALA A 45 -4.25 -24.92 -9.72
C ALA A 45 -5.57 -24.15 -9.80
N GLN A 46 -6.62 -24.75 -10.38
CA GLN A 46 -7.94 -24.11 -10.46
C GLN A 46 -8.52 -23.74 -9.08
N ARG A 47 -8.29 -24.55 -8.04
CA ARG A 47 -8.70 -24.19 -6.66
C ARG A 47 -7.96 -22.95 -6.16
N PHE A 48 -6.66 -22.85 -6.42
CA PHE A 48 -5.88 -21.65 -6.12
C PHE A 48 -6.35 -20.45 -6.95
N LYS A 49 -6.76 -20.63 -8.20
CA LYS A 49 -7.36 -19.55 -9.00
C LYS A 49 -8.64 -19.02 -8.39
N LEU A 50 -9.52 -19.92 -7.94
CA LEU A 50 -10.76 -19.53 -7.25
C LEU A 50 -10.45 -18.78 -5.95
N TRP A 51 -9.44 -19.22 -5.20
CA TRP A 51 -8.99 -18.52 -4.00
C TRP A 51 -8.45 -17.11 -4.31
N GLU A 52 -7.63 -16.95 -5.35
CA GLU A 52 -7.14 -15.65 -5.82
C GLU A 52 -8.30 -14.69 -6.12
N VAL A 53 -9.28 -15.15 -6.91
CA VAL A 53 -10.43 -14.35 -7.33
C VAL A 53 -11.32 -13.99 -6.14
N ALA A 54 -11.63 -14.94 -5.26
CA ALA A 54 -12.46 -14.71 -4.08
C ALA A 54 -11.80 -13.73 -3.11
N ALA A 55 -10.50 -13.86 -2.86
CA ALA A 55 -9.73 -12.93 -2.04
C ALA A 55 -9.72 -11.52 -2.68
N GLY A 56 -9.47 -11.42 -3.98
CA GLY A 56 -9.50 -10.15 -4.71
C GLY A 56 -10.85 -9.43 -4.61
N MET A 57 -11.96 -10.15 -4.78
CA MET A 57 -13.31 -9.59 -4.64
C MET A 57 -13.61 -9.13 -3.21
N SER A 58 -13.20 -9.90 -2.22
CA SER A 58 -13.40 -9.57 -0.79
C SER A 58 -12.66 -8.28 -0.42
N ARG A 59 -11.42 -8.09 -0.92
CA ARG A 59 -10.66 -6.85 -0.70
C ARG A 59 -11.35 -5.61 -1.24
N LYS A 60 -11.94 -5.69 -2.43
CA LYS A 60 -12.69 -4.55 -3.00
C LYS A 60 -13.85 -4.17 -2.07
N ALA A 61 -14.57 -5.16 -1.54
CA ALA A 61 -15.65 -4.95 -0.57
C ALA A 61 -15.14 -4.29 0.73
N PHE A 62 -14.07 -4.82 1.34
CA PHE A 62 -13.54 -4.27 2.60
C PHE A 62 -12.98 -2.85 2.47
N ARG A 63 -12.64 -2.41 1.25
CA ARG A 63 -12.14 -1.06 0.99
C ARG A 63 -13.26 -0.04 0.75
N SER A 64 -14.52 -0.41 0.98
CA SER A 64 -15.66 0.53 1.00
C SER A 64 -15.41 1.74 1.88
N GLY A 65 -15.72 2.91 1.32
CA GLY A 65 -15.51 4.21 1.96
C GLY A 65 -14.04 4.66 2.03
N ARG A 66 -13.07 3.91 1.49
CA ARG A 66 -11.65 4.32 1.57
C ARG A 66 -11.31 5.57 0.76
N SER A 67 -12.10 5.90 -0.27
CA SER A 67 -12.00 7.20 -0.95
C SER A 67 -12.18 8.39 0.02
N LEU A 68 -12.97 8.26 1.08
CA LEU A 68 -13.14 9.31 2.08
C LEU A 68 -11.88 9.53 2.94
N THR A 69 -11.01 8.52 3.03
CA THR A 69 -9.75 8.63 3.79
C THR A 69 -8.83 9.66 3.12
N GLY A 70 -8.66 9.61 1.79
CA GLY A 70 -7.84 10.59 1.06
C GLY A 70 -8.37 12.01 1.20
N LEU A 71 -9.69 12.20 1.13
CA LEU A 71 -10.32 13.51 1.34
C LEU A 71 -10.06 14.05 2.75
N ASN A 72 -10.20 13.20 3.77
CA ASN A 72 -9.96 13.59 5.16
C ASN A 72 -8.49 13.93 5.41
N THR A 73 -7.56 13.21 4.77
CA THR A 73 -6.12 13.49 4.84
C THR A 73 -5.80 14.88 4.29
N ILE A 74 -6.28 15.21 3.09
CA ILE A 74 -6.09 16.53 2.48
C ILE A 74 -6.66 17.63 3.38
N ARG A 75 -7.86 17.42 3.95
CA ARG A 75 -8.53 18.41 4.80
C ARG A 75 -7.79 18.67 6.12
N ARG A 76 -7.24 17.63 6.75
CA ARG A 76 -6.69 17.74 8.12
C ARG A 76 -5.19 18.00 8.15
N ASN A 77 -4.44 17.47 7.19
CA ASN A 77 -2.99 17.55 7.23
C ASN A 77 -2.39 17.44 5.82
N PRO A 78 -2.45 18.52 5.02
CA PRO A 78 -1.92 18.48 3.66
C PRO A 78 -0.38 18.40 3.64
N GLY A 79 0.31 18.75 4.73
CA GLY A 79 1.77 18.64 4.83
C GLY A 79 2.44 19.94 5.29
N PRO A 80 3.72 19.88 5.68
CA PRO A 80 4.40 20.99 6.34
C PRO A 80 4.89 22.09 5.39
N THR A 81 5.13 21.76 4.11
CA THR A 81 5.63 22.69 3.10
C THR A 81 4.68 22.75 1.90
N ARG A 82 4.65 23.86 1.16
CA ARG A 82 3.80 23.99 -0.04
C ARG A 82 4.05 22.87 -1.07
N GLY A 83 5.31 22.46 -1.24
CA GLY A 83 5.65 21.34 -2.13
C GLY A 83 5.02 20.03 -1.69
N LEU A 84 5.18 19.67 -0.41
CA LEU A 84 4.57 18.46 0.16
C LEU A 84 3.04 18.53 0.19
N GLN A 85 2.46 19.72 0.35
CA GLN A 85 1.01 19.95 0.24
C GLN A 85 0.47 19.63 -1.15
N THR A 86 1.14 20.15 -2.20
CA THR A 86 0.77 19.82 -3.58
C THR A 86 0.89 18.33 -3.85
N LEU A 87 1.99 17.70 -3.42
CA LEU A 87 2.19 16.26 -3.59
C LEU A 87 1.14 15.44 -2.83
N ALA A 88 0.78 15.84 -1.61
CA ALA A 88 -0.26 15.19 -0.83
C ALA A 88 -1.63 15.31 -1.49
N VAL A 89 -1.98 16.49 -2.02
CA VAL A 89 -3.24 16.69 -2.76
C VAL A 89 -3.29 15.78 -3.98
N LEU A 90 -2.23 15.76 -4.79
CA LEU A 90 -2.19 14.94 -6.01
C LEU A 90 -2.18 13.43 -5.69
N GLY A 91 -1.40 13.00 -4.70
CA GLY A 91 -1.34 11.61 -4.25
C GLY A 91 -2.68 11.10 -3.73
N ASN A 92 -3.29 11.84 -2.79
CA ASN A 92 -4.57 11.47 -2.20
C ASN A 92 -5.72 11.60 -3.22
N ALA A 93 -5.68 12.55 -4.16
CA ALA A 93 -6.67 12.62 -5.24
C ALA A 93 -6.62 11.38 -6.15
N GLY A 94 -5.42 10.88 -6.47
CA GLY A 94 -5.25 9.62 -7.18
C GLY A 94 -5.82 8.43 -6.42
N GLU A 95 -5.53 8.32 -5.12
CA GLU A 95 -6.07 7.28 -4.23
C GLU A 95 -7.61 7.36 -4.12
N MET A 96 -8.17 8.57 -4.08
CA MET A 96 -9.62 8.79 -4.09
C MET A 96 -10.27 8.28 -5.37
N VAL A 97 -9.72 8.64 -6.54
CA VAL A 97 -10.19 8.16 -7.85
C VAL A 97 -10.12 6.64 -7.89
N TYR A 98 -8.99 6.07 -7.49
CA TYR A 98 -8.82 4.62 -7.40
C TYR A 98 -9.94 3.96 -6.59
N PHE A 99 -10.07 4.29 -5.31
CA PHE A 99 -11.05 3.60 -4.47
C PHE A 99 -12.48 3.86 -4.90
N PHE A 100 -12.79 5.03 -5.44
CA PHE A 100 -14.13 5.32 -5.92
C PHE A 100 -14.49 4.42 -7.11
N PHE A 101 -13.64 4.38 -8.15
CA PHE A 101 -13.91 3.60 -9.36
C PHE A 101 -13.71 2.10 -9.17
N ASP A 102 -12.84 1.67 -8.26
CA ASP A 102 -12.68 0.26 -7.89
C ASP A 102 -14.00 -0.35 -7.39
N HIS A 103 -14.84 0.44 -6.69
CA HIS A 103 -16.17 -0.01 -6.27
C HIS A 103 -17.12 -0.25 -7.43
N PHE A 104 -17.08 0.58 -8.48
CA PHE A 104 -17.89 0.32 -9.67
C PHE A 104 -17.44 -0.96 -10.37
N THR A 105 -16.13 -1.23 -10.44
CA THR A 105 -15.66 -2.50 -11.00
C THR A 105 -16.12 -3.70 -10.18
N TRP A 106 -16.14 -3.56 -8.86
CA TRP A 106 -16.64 -4.59 -7.95
C TRP A 106 -18.14 -4.84 -8.15
N LEU A 107 -18.95 -3.78 -8.19
CA LEU A 107 -20.40 -3.87 -8.44
C LEU A 107 -20.72 -4.45 -9.82
N SER A 108 -19.98 -4.09 -10.87
CA SER A 108 -20.13 -4.71 -12.19
C SER A 108 -19.79 -6.20 -12.17
N ARG A 109 -18.76 -6.62 -11.42
CA ARG A 109 -18.41 -8.05 -11.27
C ARG A 109 -19.43 -8.85 -10.46
N LEU A 110 -20.18 -8.21 -9.58
CA LEU A 110 -21.30 -8.82 -8.85
C LEU A 110 -22.59 -8.88 -9.67
N GLY A 111 -22.65 -8.23 -10.83
CA GLY A 111 -23.85 -8.16 -11.67
C GLY A 111 -24.85 -7.07 -11.25
N VAL A 112 -24.49 -6.19 -10.32
CA VAL A 112 -25.33 -5.03 -9.93
C VAL A 112 -25.29 -3.94 -11.00
N LEU A 113 -24.15 -3.77 -11.67
CA LEU A 113 -23.96 -2.82 -12.77
C LEU A 113 -23.62 -3.56 -14.06
N ASP A 114 -23.80 -2.90 -15.21
CA ASP A 114 -23.42 -3.45 -16.52
C ASP A 114 -21.93 -3.86 -16.53
N ALA A 115 -21.66 -5.08 -16.99
CA ALA A 115 -20.31 -5.62 -17.16
C ALA A 115 -19.46 -4.78 -18.13
N LYS A 116 -20.08 -4.08 -19.08
CA LYS A 116 -19.38 -3.17 -20.03
C LYS A 116 -18.70 -2.00 -19.32
N LEU A 117 -19.22 -1.58 -18.16
CA LEU A 117 -18.61 -0.51 -17.37
C LEU A 117 -17.33 -0.98 -16.66
N ALA A 118 -17.23 -2.27 -16.33
CA ALA A 118 -16.11 -2.80 -15.55
C ALA A 118 -14.75 -2.44 -16.17
N LYS A 119 -14.62 -2.56 -17.50
CA LYS A 119 -13.36 -2.27 -18.21
C LYS A 119 -12.98 -0.79 -18.13
N LYS A 120 -13.93 0.11 -18.41
CA LYS A 120 -13.71 1.57 -18.34
C LYS A 120 -13.39 2.02 -16.92
N MET A 121 -14.13 1.52 -15.94
CA MET A 121 -13.92 1.89 -14.54
C MET A 121 -12.61 1.31 -14.00
N SER A 122 -12.20 0.11 -14.45
CA SER A 122 -10.91 -0.47 -14.08
C SER A 122 -9.76 0.36 -14.59
N PHE A 123 -9.83 0.85 -15.84
CA PHE A 123 -8.83 1.75 -16.39
C PHE A 123 -8.71 3.05 -15.59
N ILE A 124 -9.84 3.73 -15.32
CA ILE A 124 -9.84 4.99 -14.56
C ILE A 124 -9.29 4.78 -13.15
N SER A 125 -9.70 3.68 -12.51
CA SER A 125 -9.24 3.26 -11.19
C SER A 125 -7.72 3.06 -11.19
N ALA A 126 -7.20 2.22 -12.08
CA ALA A 126 -5.78 1.89 -12.19
C ALA A 126 -4.91 3.10 -12.56
N PHE A 127 -5.40 3.97 -13.45
CA PHE A 127 -4.72 5.21 -13.81
C PHE A 127 -4.62 6.16 -12.61
N GLY A 128 -5.73 6.39 -11.90
CA GLY A 128 -5.74 7.22 -10.69
C GLY A 128 -4.79 6.69 -9.62
N GLU A 129 -4.79 5.37 -9.40
CA GLU A 129 -3.89 4.72 -8.44
C GLU A 129 -2.42 4.89 -8.82
N SER A 130 -2.09 4.70 -10.11
CA SER A 130 -0.73 4.83 -10.63
C SER A 130 -0.18 6.25 -10.43
N VAL A 131 -1.00 7.26 -10.74
CA VAL A 131 -0.66 8.67 -10.50
C VAL A 131 -0.47 8.92 -9.00
N GLY A 132 -1.34 8.38 -8.15
CA GLY A 132 -1.24 8.48 -6.70
C GLY A 132 0.09 7.93 -6.16
N TYR A 133 0.47 6.73 -6.59
CA TYR A 133 1.72 6.10 -6.17
C TYR A 133 2.97 6.90 -6.53
N VAL A 134 3.03 7.49 -7.74
CA VAL A 134 4.16 8.34 -8.15
C VAL A 134 4.36 9.49 -7.17
N PHE A 135 3.29 10.18 -6.78
CA PHE A 135 3.39 11.31 -5.85
C PHE A 135 3.71 10.88 -4.41
N PHE A 136 3.18 9.74 -3.96
CA PHE A 136 3.55 9.20 -2.64
C PHE A 136 5.02 8.79 -2.59
N ILE A 137 5.54 8.13 -3.63
CA ILE A 137 6.96 7.76 -3.73
C ILE A 137 7.86 9.00 -3.66
N ILE A 138 7.53 10.04 -4.44
CA ILE A 138 8.29 11.30 -4.43
C ILE A 138 8.25 11.94 -3.03
N SER A 139 7.07 11.97 -2.40
CA SER A 139 6.90 12.53 -1.05
C SER A 139 7.74 11.78 -0.01
N ASP A 140 7.74 10.45 -0.05
CA ASP A 140 8.54 9.63 0.86
C ASP A 140 10.05 9.85 0.67
N PHE A 141 10.53 9.99 -0.58
CA PHE A 141 11.94 10.32 -0.84
C PHE A 141 12.35 11.70 -0.30
N ILE A 142 11.51 12.71 -0.49
CA ILE A 142 11.76 14.06 0.06
C ILE A 142 11.86 13.99 1.58
N LEU A 143 10.89 13.35 2.24
CA LEU A 143 10.84 13.26 3.70
C LEU A 143 12.00 12.41 4.26
N MET A 144 12.40 11.34 3.58
CA MET A 144 13.60 10.57 3.94
C MET A 144 14.86 11.42 3.86
N HIS A 145 15.01 12.23 2.80
CA HIS A 145 16.17 13.13 2.64
C HIS A 145 16.22 14.21 3.71
N GLU A 146 15.07 14.79 4.06
CA GLU A 146 14.95 15.73 5.18
C GLU A 146 15.30 15.07 6.51
N GLY A 147 14.83 13.84 6.74
CA GLY A 147 15.19 13.03 7.93
C GLY A 147 16.69 12.78 8.03
N LEU A 148 17.35 12.42 6.94
CA LEU A 148 18.81 12.21 6.89
C LEU A 148 19.60 13.50 7.17
N LYS A 149 19.12 14.65 6.68
CA LYS A 149 19.73 15.94 7.02
C LYS A 149 19.59 16.25 8.51
N LYS A 150 18.41 16.01 9.09
CA LYS A 150 18.17 16.21 10.53
C LYS A 150 19.05 15.28 11.38
N GLU A 151 19.18 14.00 11.01
CA GLU A 151 20.07 13.05 11.70
C GLU A 151 21.52 13.56 11.71
N LYS A 152 22.04 14.03 10.56
CA LYS A 152 23.39 14.59 10.48
C LYS A 152 23.60 15.84 11.33
N LEU A 153 22.59 16.71 11.44
CA LEU A 153 22.67 17.92 12.26
C LEU A 153 22.64 17.58 13.76
N LEU A 154 21.78 16.65 14.16
CA LEU A 154 21.71 16.17 15.55
C LEU A 154 23.02 15.53 15.99
N LEU A 155 23.62 14.71 15.14
CA LEU A 155 24.91 14.07 15.44
C LEU A 155 26.08 15.06 15.53
N LYS A 156 26.02 16.19 14.80
CA LYS A 156 27.05 17.24 14.89
C LYS A 156 26.92 18.11 16.15
N GLY A 157 25.74 18.16 16.76
CA GLY A 157 25.49 18.91 18.00
C GLY A 157 25.86 18.15 19.28
N LEU A 158 26.39 16.92 19.16
CA LEU A 158 26.76 16.05 20.29
C LEU A 158 28.06 16.46 21.00
N ASP A 159 28.87 17.33 20.42
CA ASP A 159 30.20 17.65 20.95
C ASP A 159 30.17 18.52 22.24
N GLU A 160 28.98 18.92 22.74
CA GLU A 160 28.88 19.98 23.77
C GLU A 160 28.24 19.60 25.13
N ASP A 161 27.47 18.51 25.31
CA ASP A 161 26.86 18.17 26.63
C ASP A 161 26.40 16.69 26.78
N GLU A 162 26.75 16.01 27.89
CA GLU A 162 26.31 14.63 28.20
C GLU A 162 24.79 14.46 28.37
N LYS A 163 24.08 15.47 28.91
CA LYS A 163 22.60 15.42 29.04
C LYS A 163 21.87 15.52 27.70
N LYS A 164 22.52 16.06 26.65
CA LYS A 164 21.98 16.04 25.29
C LYS A 164 22.14 14.66 24.63
N GLU A 165 23.00 13.78 25.15
CA GLU A 165 23.32 12.52 24.50
C GLU A 165 22.12 11.55 24.47
N GLU A 166 21.35 11.43 25.56
CA GLU A 166 20.15 10.59 25.59
C GLU A 166 19.03 11.14 24.68
N GLU A 167 18.77 12.44 24.71
CA GLU A 167 17.78 13.09 23.84
C GLU A 167 18.16 12.96 22.36
N VAL A 168 19.44 13.10 22.03
CA VAL A 168 19.94 12.90 20.67
C VAL A 168 19.83 11.44 20.25
N LYS A 169 20.18 10.48 21.13
CA LYS A 169 20.00 9.04 20.85
C LYS A 169 18.54 8.69 20.57
N GLU A 170 17.61 9.23 21.36
CA GLU A 170 16.18 9.04 21.14
C GLU A 170 15.73 9.67 19.81
N GLY A 171 16.14 10.92 19.55
CA GLY A 171 15.83 11.63 18.31
C GLY A 171 16.36 10.90 17.06
N VAL A 172 17.58 10.38 17.11
CA VAL A 172 18.17 9.56 16.05
C VAL A 172 17.41 8.24 15.91
N GLY A 173 17.04 7.60 17.02
CA GLY A 173 16.21 6.39 17.02
C GLY A 173 14.87 6.61 16.31
N ASN A 174 14.19 7.71 16.61
CA ASN A 174 12.92 8.10 15.98
C ASN A 174 13.08 8.35 14.47
N ILE A 175 14.14 9.06 14.05
CA ILE A 175 14.43 9.28 12.62
C ILE A 175 14.72 7.96 11.90
N ARG A 176 15.46 7.05 12.53
CA ARG A 176 15.75 5.72 11.97
C ARG A 176 14.48 4.89 11.83
N GLY A 177 13.60 4.91 12.84
CA GLY A 177 12.29 4.28 12.78
C GLY A 177 11.42 4.82 11.65
N ASP A 178 11.29 6.14 11.55
CA ASP A 178 10.54 6.81 10.47
C ASP A 178 11.11 6.45 9.09
N ARG A 179 12.44 6.37 8.95
CA ARG A 179 13.10 5.95 7.71
C ARG A 179 12.73 4.52 7.31
N VAL A 180 12.71 3.57 8.25
CA VAL A 180 12.29 2.19 7.94
C VAL A 180 10.82 2.18 7.49
N MET A 181 9.95 2.91 8.16
CA MET A 181 8.53 3.03 7.80
C MET A 181 8.33 3.61 6.39
N ARG A 182 9.13 4.61 6.02
CA ARG A 182 9.12 5.21 4.66
C ARG A 182 9.69 4.27 3.61
N LEU A 183 10.76 3.54 3.89
CA LEU A 183 11.28 2.54 2.96
C LEU A 183 10.24 1.44 2.69
N MET A 184 9.53 0.99 3.72
CA MET A 184 8.40 0.08 3.56
C MET A 184 7.27 0.70 2.73
N ALA A 185 6.99 2.00 2.92
CA ALA A 185 6.01 2.73 2.12
C ALA A 185 6.39 2.79 0.65
N VAL A 186 7.64 3.14 0.34
CA VAL A 186 8.17 3.16 -1.04
C VAL A 186 8.12 1.77 -1.65
N ALA A 187 8.56 0.73 -0.94
CA ALA A 187 8.50 -0.65 -1.43
C ALA A 187 7.07 -1.08 -1.77
N ALA A 188 6.10 -0.75 -0.90
CA ALA A 188 4.70 -1.03 -1.15
C ALA A 188 4.16 -0.26 -2.36
N ASN A 189 4.42 1.05 -2.44
CA ASN A 189 3.94 1.91 -3.52
C ASN A 189 4.54 1.53 -4.87
N VAL A 190 5.83 1.18 -4.94
CA VAL A 190 6.47 0.70 -6.17
C VAL A 190 5.87 -0.63 -6.62
N ALA A 191 5.69 -1.56 -5.68
CA ALA A 191 5.11 -2.85 -5.99
C ALA A 191 3.65 -2.72 -6.48
N ASP A 192 2.86 -1.86 -5.84
CA ASP A 192 1.49 -1.58 -6.26
C ASP A 192 1.42 -0.78 -7.56
N LEU A 193 2.37 0.12 -7.84
CA LEU A 193 2.48 0.81 -9.12
C LEU A 193 2.68 -0.19 -10.27
N ILE A 194 3.49 -1.24 -10.09
CA ILE A 194 3.65 -2.30 -11.09
C ILE A 194 2.30 -2.99 -11.37
N ILE A 195 1.52 -3.26 -10.32
CA ILE A 195 0.19 -3.90 -10.46
C ILE A 195 -0.80 -2.96 -11.15
N ALA A 196 -0.84 -1.69 -10.75
CA ALA A 196 -1.75 -0.71 -11.30
C ALA A 196 -1.47 -0.46 -12.78
N VAL A 197 -0.20 -0.27 -13.17
CA VAL A 197 0.20 -0.07 -14.57
C VAL A 197 -0.13 -1.30 -15.42
N ALA A 198 -0.02 -2.52 -14.86
CA ALA A 198 -0.40 -3.75 -15.57
C ALA A 198 -1.90 -3.84 -15.90
N GLU A 199 -2.76 -3.09 -15.20
CA GLU A 199 -4.20 -3.00 -15.47
C GLU A 199 -4.58 -1.89 -16.47
N ILE A 200 -3.66 -0.99 -16.82
CA ILE A 200 -3.89 0.11 -17.76
C ILE A 200 -3.77 -0.43 -19.20
N GLU A 201 -4.82 -0.29 -20.01
CA GLU A 201 -4.79 -0.67 -21.42
C GLU A 201 -4.47 0.52 -22.36
N PRO A 202 -3.67 0.32 -23.44
CA PRO A 202 -2.92 -0.89 -23.76
C PRO A 202 -1.79 -1.12 -22.75
N ASN A 203 -1.65 -2.36 -22.27
CA ASN A 203 -0.67 -2.67 -21.23
C ASN A 203 0.75 -2.40 -21.76
N PRO A 204 1.47 -1.41 -21.20
CA PRO A 204 2.79 -1.05 -21.69
C PRO A 204 3.85 -2.11 -21.32
N PHE A 205 3.52 -3.06 -20.43
CA PHE A 205 4.43 -4.09 -19.94
C PHE A 205 3.80 -5.50 -20.03
N CYS A 206 4.52 -6.47 -20.59
CA CYS A 206 4.15 -7.88 -20.44
C CYS A 206 4.39 -8.33 -19.00
N CYS A 207 3.43 -8.07 -18.10
CA CYS A 207 3.57 -8.42 -16.69
C CYS A 207 3.26 -9.91 -16.47
N HIS A 208 4.33 -10.69 -16.24
CA HIS A 208 4.22 -12.11 -15.89
C HIS A 208 3.50 -12.32 -14.55
N ALA A 209 2.79 -13.44 -14.41
CA ALA A 209 2.02 -13.78 -13.20
C ALA A 209 2.87 -13.77 -11.92
N VAL A 210 4.14 -14.18 -12.02
CA VAL A 210 5.10 -14.16 -10.92
C VAL A 210 5.45 -12.73 -10.50
N THR A 211 5.67 -11.81 -11.44
CA THR A 211 5.95 -10.40 -11.14
C THR A 211 4.81 -9.78 -10.36
N LEU A 212 3.57 -9.99 -10.83
CA LEU A 212 2.37 -9.50 -10.12
C LEU A 212 2.19 -10.18 -8.76
N GLY A 213 2.50 -11.48 -8.67
CA GLY A 213 2.51 -12.26 -7.44
C GLY A 213 3.45 -11.68 -6.38
N ILE A 214 4.72 -11.51 -6.74
CA ILE A 214 5.76 -10.97 -5.86
C ILE A 214 5.45 -9.54 -5.47
N SER A 215 5.08 -8.67 -6.43
CA SER A 215 4.70 -7.29 -6.15
C SER A 215 3.55 -7.21 -5.13
N GLY A 216 2.52 -8.04 -5.31
CA GLY A 216 1.39 -8.06 -4.41
C GLY A 216 1.75 -8.50 -2.99
N LEU A 217 2.68 -9.45 -2.84
CA LEU A 217 3.20 -9.89 -1.55
C LEU A 217 4.08 -8.83 -0.88
N VAL A 218 4.97 -8.18 -1.63
CA VAL A 218 5.82 -7.09 -1.11
C VAL A 218 4.95 -5.98 -0.52
N SER A 219 3.92 -5.52 -1.25
CA SER A 219 3.00 -4.51 -0.73
C SER A 219 2.15 -5.01 0.44
N ALA A 220 1.74 -6.28 0.43
CA ALA A 220 1.00 -6.86 1.55
C ALA A 220 1.85 -6.82 2.82
N TRP A 221 3.06 -7.37 2.79
CA TRP A 221 3.93 -7.53 3.95
C TRP A 221 4.55 -6.22 4.44
N ALA A 222 4.88 -5.30 3.54
CA ALA A 222 5.21 -3.92 3.93
C ALA A 222 4.01 -3.27 4.66
N GLY A 223 2.78 -3.57 4.24
CA GLY A 223 1.56 -3.17 4.93
C GLY A 223 1.38 -3.82 6.30
N TRP A 224 1.71 -5.10 6.46
CA TRP A 224 1.73 -5.79 7.75
C TRP A 224 2.68 -5.08 8.72
N TYR A 225 3.92 -4.87 8.30
CA TYR A 225 4.94 -4.20 9.11
C TYR A 225 4.50 -2.80 9.54
N ARG A 226 3.99 -1.99 8.59
CA ARG A 226 3.60 -0.60 8.85
C ARG A 226 2.38 -0.45 9.75
N ASN A 227 1.46 -1.41 9.75
CA ASN A 227 0.24 -1.35 10.54
C ASN A 227 0.30 -2.21 11.81
N TRP A 228 1.42 -2.89 12.05
CA TRP A 228 1.60 -3.72 13.23
C TRP A 228 1.59 -2.86 14.50
N PRO A 229 0.80 -3.21 15.53
CA PRO A 229 0.79 -2.47 16.78
C PRO A 229 2.16 -2.51 17.47
N SER A 230 2.71 -1.32 17.74
CA SER A 230 3.94 -1.16 18.53
C SER A 230 3.70 -1.58 19.97
#